data_AF-W4LWE6-F1
#
_entry.id   AF-W4LWE6-F1
#
_cell.length_a   1.000
_cell.length_b   1.000
_cell.length_c   1.000
_cell.angle_alpha   90.00
_cell.angle_beta   90.00
_cell.angle_gamma   90.00
#
_symmetry.space_group_name_H-M   'P 1'
#
loop_
_entity.id
_entity.type
_entity.pdbx_description
1 polymer ?
#
loop_
_entity_poly.entity_id
_entity_poly.type
_entity_poly.pdbx_seq_one_letter_code
_entity_poly.pdbx_strand_id
1 'polypeptide(L)'
;MELELLLSEHFSWEGQCYLVQVYRCLQAHMRCSHMAKTTLGPDDDIIVDGASVDEVLSKQQAILPLAILSRSIAGQPVNGNGAMHIEKAPRIPTSLPDRQHV
;
A
#
# COMPACT_ATOMS: atom_id res chain seq x y z
N MET A 1 7.95 15.31 18.40
CA MET A 1 7.23 15.70 17.17
C MET A 1 5.80 15.22 17.34
N GLU A 2 4.83 16.11 17.38
CA GLU A 2 3.42 15.72 17.46
C GLU A 2 2.88 15.48 16.05
N LEU A 3 2.30 14.29 15.86
CA LEU A 3 1.74 13.84 14.60
C LEU A 3 0.27 13.48 14.82
N GLU A 4 -0.59 13.98 13.94
CA GLU A 4 -1.99 13.60 13.88
C GLU A 4 -2.20 12.73 12.64
N LEU A 5 -2.67 11.48 12.83
CA LEU A 5 -3.00 10.61 11.70
C LEU A 5 -4.24 11.16 10.98
N LEU A 6 -4.10 11.50 9.70
CA LEU A 6 -5.20 11.99 8.87
C LEU A 6 -5.92 10.86 8.14
N LEU A 7 -5.16 9.95 7.53
CA LEU A 7 -5.70 8.82 6.78
C LEU A 7 -4.73 7.64 6.71
N SER A 8 -5.28 6.50 6.33
CA SER A 8 -4.53 5.29 5.98
C SER A 8 -5.04 4.76 4.65
N GLU A 9 -4.13 4.52 3.72
CA GLU A 9 -4.43 4.10 2.36
C GLU A 9 -3.62 2.86 1.98
N HIS A 10 -4.19 2.02 1.13
CA HIS A 10 -3.55 0.79 0.69
C HIS A 10 -3.06 0.94 -0.74
N PHE A 11 -1.76 0.76 -0.95
CA PHE A 11 -1.15 0.76 -2.28
C PHE A 11 -0.81 -0.66 -2.69
N SER A 12 -1.27 -1.03 -3.88
CA SER A 12 -1.01 -2.34 -4.47
C SER A 12 0.13 -2.26 -5.47
N TRP A 13 1.13 -3.12 -5.31
CA TRP A 13 2.26 -3.24 -6.24
C TRP A 13 2.73 -4.69 -6.30
N GLU A 14 2.89 -5.25 -7.51
CA GLU A 14 3.29 -6.66 -7.73
C GLU A 14 2.49 -7.68 -6.89
N GLY A 15 1.18 -7.46 -6.76
CA GLY A 15 0.28 -8.34 -5.98
C GLY A 15 0.42 -8.24 -4.47
N GLN A 16 1.30 -7.36 -3.97
CA GLN A 16 1.46 -7.04 -2.55
C GLN A 16 0.69 -5.77 -2.21
N CYS A 17 0.24 -5.68 -0.95
CA CYS A 17 -0.48 -4.52 -0.44
C CYS A 17 0.33 -3.85 0.67
N TYR A 18 0.54 -2.55 0.52
CA TYR A 18 1.35 -1.74 1.43
C TYR A 18 0.49 -0.66 2.07
N LEU A 19 0.55 -0.57 3.40
CA LEU A 19 -0.16 0.45 4.16
C LEU A 19 0.63 1.76 4.13
N VAL A 20 0.01 2.81 3.61
CA VAL A 20 0.49 4.17 3.65
C VAL A 20 -0.29 4.94 4.70
N GLN A 21 0.40 5.50 5.68
CA GLN A 21 -0.21 6.34 6.71
C GLN A 21 0.20 7.79 6.47
N VAL A 22 -0.79 8.69 6.42
CA VAL A 22 -0.52 10.12 6.22
C VAL A 22 -0.83 10.87 7.50
N TYR A 23 0.12 11.68 7.94
CA TYR A 23 0.07 12.47 9.16
C TYR A 23 0.10 13.96 8.84
N ARG A 24 -0.54 14.74 9.71
CA ARG A 24 -0.31 16.18 9.84
C ARG A 24 0.78 16.43 10.87
N CYS A 25 1.77 17.25 10.51
CA CYS A 25 2.80 17.73 11.41
C CYS A 25 2.29 18.98 12.14
N LEU A 26 2.11 18.89 13.47
CA LEU A 26 1.51 19.98 14.26
C LEU A 26 2.51 21.08 14.69
N GLN A 27 3.79 20.96 14.29
CA GLN A 27 4.82 21.94 14.64
C GLN A 27 4.91 23.08 13.61
N ALA A 28 4.57 24.30 14.06
CA ALA A 28 4.49 25.52 13.26
C ALA A 28 5.80 25.96 12.57
N HIS A 29 6.95 25.39 12.92
CA HIS A 29 8.25 25.72 12.32
C HIS A 29 8.68 24.77 11.19
N MET A 30 7.91 23.72 10.89
CA MET A 30 8.21 22.80 9.79
C MET A 30 7.69 23.40 8.48
N ARG A 31 8.55 23.45 7.44
CA ARG A 31 8.14 23.85 6.08
C ARG A 31 7.18 22.85 5.43
N CYS A 32 7.14 21.62 5.95
CA CYS A 32 6.25 20.55 5.50
C CYS A 32 5.17 20.32 6.55
N SER A 33 3.92 20.35 6.12
CA SER A 33 2.74 20.21 6.98
C SER A 33 2.21 18.78 7.03
N HIS A 34 2.63 17.94 6.08
CA HIS A 34 2.16 16.57 5.92
C HIS A 34 3.33 15.61 5.72
N MET A 35 3.16 14.39 6.21
CA MET A 35 4.13 13.30 6.13
C MET A 35 3.41 12.01 5.75
N ALA A 36 3.81 11.34 4.67
CA ALA A 36 3.41 9.98 4.36
C ALA A 36 4.48 9.00 4.87
N LYS A 37 4.05 7.88 5.46
CA LYS A 37 4.91 6.81 5.96
C LYS A 37 4.41 5.45 5.48
N THR A 38 5.34 4.62 5.02
CA THR A 38 5.13 3.19 4.76
C THR A 38 6.23 2.39 5.42
N THR A 39 5.87 1.43 6.27
CA THR A 39 6.82 0.53 6.92
C THR A 39 6.96 -0.72 6.06
N LEU A 40 8.16 -0.96 5.53
CA LEU A 40 8.51 -2.14 4.73
C LEU A 40 9.16 -3.25 5.56
N GLY A 41 9.56 -2.98 6.80
CA GLY A 41 10.19 -3.97 7.66
C GLY A 41 10.50 -3.40 9.05
N PRO A 42 11.10 -4.19 9.94
CA PRO A 42 11.58 -3.69 11.22
C PRO A 42 12.56 -2.52 10.99
N ASP A 43 12.23 -1.35 11.54
CA ASP A 43 13.02 -0.11 11.42
C ASP A 43 13.25 0.37 9.97
N ASP A 44 12.41 -0.08 9.04
CA ASP A 44 12.54 0.22 7.62
C ASP A 44 11.33 0.99 7.11
N ASP A 45 11.40 2.31 7.26
CA ASP A 45 10.34 3.25 6.90
C ASP A 45 10.71 4.06 5.65
N ILE A 46 9.76 4.18 4.74
CA ILE A 46 9.78 5.19 3.68
C ILE A 46 8.94 6.36 4.15
N ILE A 47 9.60 7.50 4.34
CA ILE A 47 8.98 8.74 4.80
C ILE A 47 9.10 9.79 3.70
N VAL A 48 7.99 10.45 3.39
CA VAL A 48 7.92 11.53 2.41
C VAL A 48 7.15 12.70 2.99
N ASP A 49 7.77 13.88 2.94
CA ASP A 49 7.17 15.13 3.41
C ASP A 49 6.63 15.99 2.25
N GLY A 50 5.64 16.83 2.57
CA GLY A 50 5.00 17.73 1.61
C GLY A 50 4.12 18.80 2.26
N ALA A 51 3.64 19.72 1.43
CA ALA A 51 2.75 20.82 1.82
C ALA A 51 1.28 20.39 1.88
N SER A 52 0.91 19.27 1.27
CA SER A 52 -0.45 18.74 1.26
C SER A 52 -0.49 17.21 1.31
N VAL A 53 -1.67 16.66 1.65
CA VAL A 53 -1.94 15.20 1.60
C VAL A 53 -1.74 14.64 0.20
N ASP A 54 -2.27 15.33 -0.82
CA ASP A 54 -2.18 14.90 -2.23
C ASP A 54 -0.73 14.84 -2.73
N GLU A 55 0.09 15.82 -2.35
CA GLU A 55 1.50 15.87 -2.71
C GLU A 55 2.26 14.69 -2.09
N VAL A 56 2.08 14.42 -0.79
CA VAL A 56 2.78 13.31 -0.14
C VAL A 56 2.33 11.95 -0.65
N LEU A 57 1.04 11.77 -0.95
CA LEU A 57 0.53 10.54 -1.57
C LEU A 57 1.12 10.33 -2.96
N SER A 58 1.11 11.36 -3.81
CA SER A 58 1.67 11.29 -5.17
C SER A 58 3.16 10.93 -5.15
N LYS A 59 3.94 11.56 -4.27
CA LYS A 59 5.35 11.24 -4.09
C LYS A 59 5.55 9.83 -3.53
N GLN A 60 4.71 9.41 -2.58
CA GLN A 60 4.77 8.05 -2.02
C GLN A 60 4.50 7.00 -3.09
N GLN A 61 3.49 7.21 -3.96
CA GLN A 61 3.20 6.31 -5.09
C GLN A 61 4.37 6.19 -6.06
N ALA A 62 5.11 7.27 -6.30
CA ALA A 62 6.27 7.25 -7.19
C ALA A 62 7.49 6.55 -6.56
N ILE A 63 7.74 6.75 -5.26
CA ILE A 63 8.94 6.24 -4.57
C ILE A 63 8.77 4.78 -4.13
N LEU A 64 7.57 4.39 -3.70
CA LEU A 64 7.33 3.08 -3.09
C LEU A 64 7.76 1.90 -3.99
N PRO A 65 7.42 1.86 -5.30
CA PRO A 65 7.90 0.82 -6.22
C PRO A 65 9.43 0.74 -6.29
N LEU A 66 10.11 1.89 -6.38
CA LEU A 66 11.57 1.95 -6.49
C LEU A 66 12.24 1.43 -5.22
N ALA A 67 11.67 1.79 -4.06
CA ALA A 67 12.15 1.38 -2.77
C ALA A 67 11.94 -0.12 -2.53
N ILE A 68 10.83 -0.69 -3.01
CA ILE A 68 10.62 -2.14 -2.93
C ILE A 68 11.59 -2.88 -3.86
N LEU A 69 11.74 -2.42 -5.10
CA LEU A 69 12.67 -3.02 -6.06
C LEU A 69 14.11 -3.01 -5.57
N SER A 70 14.57 -1.89 -4.98
CA SER A 70 15.93 -1.78 -4.47
C SER A 70 16.23 -2.82 -3.38
N ARG A 71 15.28 -3.04 -2.47
CA ARG A 71 15.36 -4.05 -1.40
C ARG A 71 15.36 -5.47 -1.96
N SER A 72 14.50 -5.75 -2.94
CA SER A 72 14.48 -7.03 -3.62
C SER A 72 15.82 -7.35 -4.29
N ILE A 73 16.46 -6.36 -4.92
CA ILE A 73 17.80 -6.52 -5.52
C ILE A 73 18.87 -6.75 -4.44
N ALA A 74 18.74 -6.07 -3.30
CA ALA A 74 19.64 -6.23 -2.15
C ALA A 74 19.40 -7.54 -1.36
N GLY A 75 18.40 -8.35 -1.73
CA GLY A 75 18.03 -9.58 -1.02
C GLY A 75 17.36 -9.34 0.33
N GLN A 76 16.81 -8.14 0.56
CA GLN A 76 16.12 -7.78 1.80
C GLN A 76 14.62 -8.13 1.70
N PRO A 77 14.05 -8.80 2.71
CA PRO A 77 12.61 -9.07 2.73
C PRO A 77 11.84 -7.77 2.98
N VAL A 78 10.68 -7.63 2.30
CA VAL A 78 9.72 -6.54 2.52
C VAL A 78 8.41 -7.08 3.05
N ASN A 79 7.82 -6.37 3.99
CA ASN A 79 6.52 -6.66 4.58
C ASN A 79 5.40 -6.08 3.70
N GLY A 80 5.17 -6.71 2.55
CA GLY A 80 3.87 -6.61 1.90
C GLY A 80 2.90 -7.50 2.69
N ASN A 81 1.92 -6.91 3.37
CA ASN A 81 0.86 -7.73 3.92
C ASN A 81 0.12 -8.34 2.73
N GLY A 82 0.32 -9.65 2.58
CA GLY A 82 0.14 -10.38 1.33
C GLY A 82 -1.20 -10.22 0.66
N ALA A 83 -1.16 -10.29 -0.67
CA ALA A 83 -2.16 -10.86 -1.55
C ALA A 83 -3.61 -10.75 -1.04
N MET A 84 -4.36 -9.81 -1.62
CA MET A 84 -5.70 -10.21 -2.03
C MET A 84 -5.50 -11.36 -3.04
N HIS A 85 -5.53 -12.60 -2.55
CA HIS A 85 -6.10 -13.69 -3.30
C HIS A 85 -7.48 -13.18 -3.74
N ILE A 86 -7.55 -12.62 -4.95
CA ILE A 86 -8.79 -12.68 -5.69
C ILE A 86 -8.96 -14.18 -5.90
N GLU A 87 -9.69 -14.82 -4.98
CA GLU A 87 -10.33 -16.09 -5.26
C GLU A 87 -10.99 -15.90 -6.63
N LYS A 88 -10.36 -16.45 -7.67
CA LYS A 88 -11.11 -16.83 -8.86
C LYS A 88 -12.11 -17.84 -8.31
N ALA A 89 -13.31 -17.36 -8.00
CA ALA A 89 -14.44 -18.20 -7.69
C ALA A 89 -14.41 -19.37 -8.68
N PRO A 90 -14.45 -20.63 -8.21
CA PRO A 90 -14.59 -21.74 -9.13
C PRO A 90 -15.90 -21.48 -9.86
N ARG A 91 -15.81 -21.12 -11.16
CA ARG A 91 -16.96 -21.20 -12.05
C ARG A 91 -17.28 -22.68 -12.11
N ILE A 92 -18.20 -23.10 -11.26
CA ILE A 92 -18.90 -24.36 -11.41
C ILE A 92 -19.42 -24.34 -12.85
N PRO A 93 -19.00 -25.27 -13.72
CA PRO A 93 -19.73 -25.49 -14.95
C PRO A 93 -21.07 -26.06 -14.49
N THR A 94 -22.13 -25.25 -14.56
CA THR A 94 -23.49 -25.76 -14.44
C THR A 94 -23.74 -26.65 -15.65
N SER A 95 -23.33 -27.91 -15.53
CA SER A 95 -23.75 -29.00 -16.39
C SER A 95 -25.22 -29.23 -16.07
N LEU A 96 -26.08 -28.76 -16.97
CA LEU A 96 -27.50 -29.13 -16.99
C LEU A 96 -27.57 -30.65 -17.24
N PRO A 97 -28.22 -31.43 -16.37
CA PRO A 97 -28.50 -32.81 -16.70
C PRO A 97 -29.69 -32.85 -17.67
N ASP A 98 -29.39 -33.39 -18.85
CA ASP A 98 -30.32 -33.98 -19.78
C ASP A 98 -31.28 -34.92 -19.02
N ARG A 99 -32.58 -34.59 -18.97
CA ARG A 99 -33.61 -35.54 -18.57
C ARG A 99 -34.83 -35.43 -19.47
N GLN A 100 -34.90 -36.47 -20.30
CA GLN A 100 -36.02 -36.92 -21.11
C GLN A 100 -37.27 -37.26 -20.28
N HIS A 101 -38.39 -37.36 -21.02
CA HIS A 101 -39.77 -37.75 -20.69
C HIS A 101 -40.63 -36.67 -20.04
N VAL A 102 -41.82 -36.35 -20.59
CA VAL A 102 -42.89 -37.25 -21.07
C VAL A 102 -43.44 -36.83 -22.43
#